data_AF-A0A4Q3U7T7-F1
#
_entry.id   AF-A0A4Q3U7T7-F1
#
_cell.length_a   1.000
_cell.length_b   1.000
_cell.length_c   1.000
_cell.angle_alpha   90.00
_cell.angle_beta   90.00
_cell.angle_gamma   90.00
#
_symmetry.space_group_name_H-M   'P 1'
#
loop_
_entity.id
_entity.type
_entity.pdbx_description
1 polymer ?
#
loop_
_entity_poly.entity_id
_entity_poly.type
_entity_poly.pdbx_seq_one_letter_code
_entity_poly.pdbx_strand_id
1 'polypeptide(L)'
;SWQDVDRLYIASGEDPVSTFRYAGAAAQLAHCLRLAKVKDPQGVDWEKEARESYAWALAHTLPNDAVKVHRLYAAAALFRLTGELAFEAQVKKDFDPTAELWFENLYGPAVYALGTKGDPQLLTTVRAAILRTADLAHDTAQNRALRWGGNWGMPMLIGHQTTPWTMETAVARQITTDPAKRKVYTADLYTTCDYFLGTNALNQTWITGLGPRHPVNVFHMDAWYNGKPTVHPGIIPYGPWRKQKEFGQGPWENDWANKTVYPAIDLWPGNERYFDNRCSPLSGEFTIHQNTAPAAAIFGILCAEKR
;
A
#
# COMPACT_ATOMS: atom_id res chain seq x y z
N SER A 1 23.62 10.59 1.54
CA SER A 1 23.48 11.89 0.85
C SER A 1 23.36 11.65 -0.64
N TRP A 2 22.47 12.36 -1.34
CA TRP A 2 22.32 12.30 -2.80
C TRP A 2 23.55 12.85 -3.56
N GLN A 3 24.47 13.50 -2.85
CA GLN A 3 25.75 14.01 -3.38
C GLN A 3 26.87 12.97 -3.35
N ASP A 4 26.62 11.80 -2.75
CA ASP A 4 27.62 10.75 -2.60
C ASP A 4 27.54 9.79 -3.79
N VAL A 5 28.19 10.20 -4.89
CA VAL A 5 28.14 9.54 -6.21
C VAL A 5 29.26 8.51 -6.43
N ASP A 6 30.29 8.52 -5.57
CA ASP A 6 31.49 7.68 -5.70
C ASP A 6 31.38 6.39 -4.86
N ARG A 7 30.17 6.02 -4.43
CA ARG A 7 29.97 4.80 -3.64
C ARG A 7 30.19 3.55 -4.50
N LEU A 8 30.89 2.58 -3.92
CA LEU A 8 30.80 1.21 -4.41
C LEU A 8 29.38 0.70 -4.14
N TYR A 9 28.61 0.49 -5.21
CA TYR A 9 27.31 -0.14 -5.12
C TYR A 9 27.46 -1.66 -5.12
N ILE A 10 26.90 -2.29 -4.09
CA ILE A 10 26.69 -3.73 -4.06
C ILE A 10 25.23 -3.96 -4.42
N ALA A 11 24.99 -4.57 -5.58
CA ALA A 11 23.65 -4.92 -6.04
C ALA A 11 23.38 -6.41 -5.78
N SER A 12 22.21 -6.72 -5.23
CA SER A 12 21.69 -8.08 -5.22
C SER A 12 21.40 -8.54 -6.66
N GLY A 13 21.53 -9.83 -6.92
CA GLY A 13 21.23 -10.40 -8.24
C GLY A 13 19.76 -10.30 -8.62
N GLU A 14 19.47 -10.44 -9.91
CA GLU A 14 18.13 -10.47 -10.45
C GLU A 14 17.35 -11.70 -9.95
N ASP A 15 16.06 -11.54 -9.69
CA ASP A 15 15.18 -12.64 -9.29
C ASP A 15 13.81 -12.53 -10.00
N PRO A 16 13.14 -13.65 -10.33
CA PRO A 16 11.87 -13.62 -11.05
C PRO A 16 10.74 -12.87 -10.34
N VAL A 17 10.70 -12.87 -8.99
CA VAL A 17 9.64 -12.22 -8.20
C VAL A 17 9.74 -10.71 -8.38
N SER A 18 10.93 -10.13 -8.17
CA SER A 18 11.18 -8.70 -8.36
C SER A 18 11.05 -8.30 -9.83
N THR A 19 11.51 -9.12 -10.77
CA THR A 19 11.41 -8.81 -12.21
C THR A 19 9.96 -8.81 -12.70
N PHE A 20 9.09 -9.70 -12.20
CA PHE A 20 7.65 -9.60 -12.49
C PHE A 20 7.02 -8.33 -11.90
N ARG A 21 7.38 -7.93 -10.68
CA ARG A 21 6.90 -6.66 -10.08
C ARG A 21 7.32 -5.47 -10.95
N TYR A 22 8.58 -5.44 -11.39
CA TYR A 22 9.11 -4.41 -12.28
C TYR A 22 8.37 -4.40 -13.62
N ALA A 23 8.15 -5.56 -14.25
CA ALA A 23 7.40 -5.67 -15.50
C ALA A 23 5.98 -5.07 -15.40
N GLY A 24 5.26 -5.38 -14.31
CA GLY A 24 3.94 -4.80 -14.06
C GLY A 24 3.98 -3.29 -13.84
N ALA A 25 4.96 -2.79 -13.07
CA ALA A 25 5.15 -1.37 -12.83
C ALA A 25 5.50 -0.59 -14.12
N ALA A 26 6.40 -1.12 -14.95
CA ALA A 26 6.77 -0.56 -16.24
C ALA A 26 5.56 -0.49 -17.19
N ALA A 27 4.78 -1.57 -17.29
CA ALA A 27 3.55 -1.58 -18.11
C ALA A 27 2.52 -0.58 -17.60
N GLN A 28 2.37 -0.45 -16.28
CA GLN A 28 1.47 0.53 -15.67
C GLN A 28 1.94 1.97 -15.90
N LEU A 29 3.24 2.25 -15.79
CA LEU A 29 3.81 3.56 -16.11
C LEU A 29 3.59 3.91 -17.59
N ALA A 30 3.86 2.99 -18.51
CA ALA A 30 3.58 3.17 -19.93
C ALA A 30 2.10 3.54 -20.19
N HIS A 31 1.18 2.85 -19.50
CA HIS A 31 -0.25 3.15 -19.57
C HIS A 31 -0.58 4.55 -19.02
N CYS A 32 -0.04 4.92 -17.85
CA CYS A 32 -0.26 6.23 -17.24
C CYS A 32 0.27 7.37 -18.11
N LEU A 33 1.46 7.22 -18.71
CA LEU A 33 2.02 8.19 -19.65
C LEU A 33 1.13 8.38 -20.88
N ARG A 34 0.59 7.28 -21.44
CA ARG A 34 -0.40 7.32 -22.54
C ARG A 34 -1.68 8.06 -22.14
N LEU A 35 -2.22 7.79 -20.95
CA LEU A 35 -3.41 8.47 -20.43
C LEU A 35 -3.16 9.97 -20.24
N ALA A 36 -2.02 10.34 -19.67
CA ALA A 36 -1.64 11.72 -19.44
C ALA A 36 -1.17 12.45 -20.72
N LYS A 37 -1.04 11.73 -21.85
CA LYS A 37 -0.54 12.25 -23.14
C LYS A 37 0.84 12.91 -23.02
N VAL A 38 1.68 12.38 -22.13
CA VAL A 38 3.06 12.83 -21.94
C VAL A 38 4.03 11.71 -22.31
N LYS A 39 5.23 12.09 -22.74
CA LYS A 39 6.32 11.15 -22.99
C LYS A 39 7.15 10.98 -21.72
N ASP A 40 7.86 9.86 -21.65
CA ASP A 40 8.92 9.70 -20.67
C ASP A 40 10.01 10.78 -20.89
N PRO A 41 10.46 11.50 -19.85
CA PRO A 41 11.44 12.57 -20.00
C PRO A 41 12.83 12.08 -20.43
N GLN A 42 13.14 10.80 -20.19
CA GLN A 42 14.40 10.16 -20.59
C GLN A 42 14.27 9.37 -21.90
N GLY A 43 13.07 9.33 -22.50
CA GLY A 43 12.80 8.61 -23.74
C GLY A 43 12.75 7.09 -23.59
N VAL A 44 12.55 6.57 -22.38
CA VAL A 44 12.48 5.13 -22.13
C VAL A 44 11.23 4.52 -22.76
N ASP A 45 11.41 3.40 -23.48
CA ASP A 45 10.30 2.59 -23.99
C ASP A 45 9.79 1.63 -22.91
N TRP A 46 8.89 2.13 -22.07
CA TRP A 46 8.34 1.37 -20.95
C TRP A 46 7.48 0.16 -21.38
N GLU A 47 6.93 0.14 -22.60
CA GLU A 47 6.25 -1.06 -23.08
C GLU A 47 7.25 -2.17 -23.39
N LYS A 48 8.35 -1.82 -24.07
CA LYS A 48 9.43 -2.77 -24.36
C LYS A 48 10.06 -3.30 -23.06
N GLU A 49 10.40 -2.41 -22.13
CA GLU A 49 10.95 -2.77 -20.81
C GLU A 49 10.07 -3.79 -20.08
N ALA A 50 8.76 -3.55 -20.07
CA ALA A 50 7.81 -4.44 -19.41
C ALA A 50 7.76 -5.83 -20.06
N ARG A 51 7.80 -5.91 -21.40
CA ARG A 51 7.76 -7.18 -22.15
C ARG A 51 9.03 -7.99 -21.94
N GLU A 52 10.18 -7.36 -22.08
CA GLU A 52 11.48 -8.02 -21.93
C GLU A 52 11.66 -8.54 -20.50
N SER A 53 11.30 -7.74 -19.51
CA SER A 53 11.31 -8.14 -18.09
C SER A 53 10.37 -9.31 -17.82
N TYR A 54 9.14 -9.27 -18.34
CA TYR A 54 8.18 -10.35 -18.19
C TYR A 54 8.67 -11.66 -18.83
N ALA A 55 9.23 -11.59 -20.03
CA ALA A 55 9.78 -12.73 -20.74
C ALA A 55 11.00 -13.32 -20.01
N TRP A 56 11.90 -12.47 -19.50
CA TRP A 56 13.04 -12.89 -18.71
C TRP A 56 12.57 -13.61 -17.44
N ALA A 57 11.64 -13.01 -16.68
CA ALA A 57 11.15 -13.59 -15.43
C ALA A 57 10.48 -14.95 -15.66
N LEU A 58 9.71 -15.10 -16.75
CA LEU A 58 9.15 -16.39 -17.14
C LEU A 58 10.21 -17.45 -17.42
N ALA A 59 11.28 -17.10 -18.13
CA ALA A 59 12.34 -18.03 -18.49
C ALA A 59 13.22 -18.45 -17.30
N HIS A 60 13.28 -17.63 -16.25
CA HIS A 60 14.13 -17.84 -15.08
C HIS A 60 13.37 -18.24 -13.82
N THR A 61 12.04 -18.42 -13.90
CA THR A 61 11.23 -18.93 -12.78
C THR A 61 11.60 -20.37 -12.44
N LEU A 62 11.96 -20.62 -11.19
CA LEU A 62 12.23 -21.94 -10.63
C LEU A 62 10.98 -22.51 -9.92
N PRO A 63 10.88 -23.84 -9.70
CA PRO A 63 9.69 -24.47 -9.13
C PRO A 63 9.21 -23.94 -7.78
N ASN A 64 10.12 -23.38 -6.97
CA ASN A 64 9.82 -22.89 -5.62
C ASN A 64 9.60 -21.38 -5.54
N ASP A 65 9.68 -20.67 -6.66
CA ASP A 65 9.52 -19.21 -6.65
C ASP A 65 8.03 -18.83 -6.48
N ALA A 66 7.76 -17.96 -5.52
CA ALA A 66 6.41 -17.45 -5.22
C ALA A 66 5.96 -16.37 -6.23
N VAL A 67 6.01 -16.66 -7.54
CA VAL A 67 5.80 -15.66 -8.60
C VAL A 67 4.33 -15.36 -8.91
N LYS A 68 3.39 -16.21 -8.49
CA LYS A 68 1.99 -16.21 -8.97
C LYS A 68 1.33 -14.82 -8.89
N VAL A 69 1.43 -14.16 -7.74
CA VAL A 69 0.79 -12.85 -7.50
C VAL A 69 1.43 -11.76 -8.38
N HIS A 70 2.75 -11.77 -8.54
CA HIS A 70 3.47 -10.77 -9.31
C HIS A 70 3.33 -10.99 -10.82
N ARG A 71 3.31 -12.25 -11.27
CA ARG A 71 3.04 -12.61 -12.65
C ARG A 71 1.60 -12.26 -13.05
N LEU A 72 0.62 -12.46 -12.16
CA LEU A 72 -0.74 -11.98 -12.35
C LEU A 72 -0.80 -10.47 -12.53
N TYR A 73 -0.11 -9.70 -11.68
CA TYR A 73 -0.02 -8.25 -11.81
C TYR A 73 0.62 -7.81 -13.13
N ALA A 74 1.77 -8.39 -13.49
CA ALA A 74 2.46 -8.07 -14.72
C ALA A 74 1.63 -8.40 -15.97
N ALA A 75 1.01 -9.59 -16.00
CA ALA A 75 0.14 -10.01 -17.09
C ALA A 75 -1.10 -9.11 -17.21
N ALA A 76 -1.74 -8.73 -16.10
CA ALA A 76 -2.88 -7.81 -16.13
C ALA A 76 -2.48 -6.42 -16.66
N ALA A 77 -1.34 -5.90 -16.24
CA ALA A 77 -0.83 -4.59 -16.68
C ALA A 77 -0.46 -4.60 -18.17
N LEU A 78 0.25 -5.64 -18.64
CA LEU A 78 0.57 -5.82 -20.04
C LEU A 78 -0.69 -6.02 -20.89
N PHE A 79 -1.64 -6.84 -20.45
CA PHE A 79 -2.91 -7.00 -21.15
C PHE A 79 -3.67 -5.67 -21.29
N ARG A 80 -3.76 -4.88 -20.21
CA ARG A 80 -4.40 -3.55 -20.28
C ARG A 80 -3.68 -2.64 -21.28
N LEU A 81 -2.35 -2.69 -21.30
CA LEU A 81 -1.53 -1.86 -22.17
C LEU A 81 -1.67 -2.25 -23.65
N THR A 82 -1.70 -3.55 -23.96
CA THR A 82 -1.52 -4.06 -25.33
C THR A 82 -2.79 -4.70 -25.89
N GLY A 83 -3.52 -5.45 -25.07
CA GLY A 83 -4.69 -6.25 -25.48
C GLY A 83 -4.35 -7.64 -26.02
N GLU A 84 -3.11 -8.10 -25.89
CA GLU A 84 -2.73 -9.45 -26.34
C GLU A 84 -3.32 -10.55 -25.45
N LEU A 85 -4.03 -11.48 -26.08
CA LEU A 85 -4.75 -12.56 -25.40
C LEU A 85 -3.84 -13.52 -24.61
N ALA A 86 -2.54 -13.61 -24.94
CA ALA A 86 -1.60 -14.42 -24.18
C ALA A 86 -1.46 -13.93 -22.73
N PHE A 87 -1.48 -12.60 -22.51
CA PHE A 87 -1.43 -12.04 -21.16
C PHE A 87 -2.75 -12.25 -20.42
N GLU A 88 -3.90 -12.12 -21.10
CA GLU A 88 -5.20 -12.43 -20.49
C GLU A 88 -5.34 -13.91 -20.11
N ALA A 89 -4.82 -14.83 -20.93
CA ALA A 89 -4.76 -16.24 -20.60
C ALA A 89 -3.94 -16.49 -19.32
N GLN A 90 -2.84 -15.74 -19.12
CA GLN A 90 -2.08 -15.81 -17.88
C GLN A 90 -2.86 -15.24 -16.68
N VAL A 91 -3.59 -14.13 -16.86
CA VAL A 91 -4.50 -13.60 -15.82
C VAL A 91 -5.49 -14.67 -15.40
N LYS A 92 -6.16 -15.32 -16.36
CA LYS A 92 -7.11 -16.41 -16.09
C LYS A 92 -6.47 -17.58 -15.34
N LYS A 93 -5.22 -17.91 -15.65
CA LYS A 93 -4.47 -19.00 -15.03
C LYS A 93 -4.08 -18.71 -13.58
N ASP A 94 -3.61 -17.49 -13.31
CA ASP A 94 -3.07 -17.13 -11.98
C ASP A 94 -4.13 -16.53 -11.05
N PHE A 95 -5.26 -16.04 -11.56
CA PHE A 95 -6.30 -15.45 -10.71
C PHE A 95 -7.02 -16.50 -9.86
N ASP A 96 -7.02 -16.28 -8.55
CA ASP A 96 -7.81 -17.05 -7.59
C ASP A 96 -9.04 -16.22 -7.17
N PRO A 97 -10.25 -16.60 -7.60
CA PRO A 97 -11.46 -15.85 -7.28
C PRO A 97 -11.90 -15.96 -5.81
N THR A 98 -11.31 -16.87 -5.04
CA THR A 98 -11.64 -17.12 -3.63
C THR A 98 -10.76 -16.35 -2.67
N ALA A 99 -9.58 -15.92 -3.13
CA ALA A 99 -8.63 -15.16 -2.31
C ALA A 99 -9.21 -13.81 -1.86
N GLU A 100 -8.78 -13.34 -0.69
CA GLU A 100 -8.98 -11.96 -0.29
C GLU A 100 -8.01 -11.06 -1.06
N LEU A 101 -8.56 -10.06 -1.76
CA LEU A 101 -7.79 -9.15 -2.61
C LEU A 101 -7.30 -7.94 -1.80
N TRP A 102 -6.30 -8.17 -0.97
CA TRP A 102 -5.68 -7.15 -0.13
C TRP A 102 -4.16 -7.07 -0.38
N PHE A 103 -3.59 -5.88 -0.23
CA PHE A 103 -2.18 -5.58 -0.49
C PHE A 103 -1.74 -6.04 -1.90
N GLU A 104 -0.67 -6.83 -2.03
CA GLU A 104 -0.13 -7.28 -3.33
C GLU A 104 -1.11 -8.11 -4.16
N ASN A 105 -2.05 -8.83 -3.51
CA ASN A 105 -3.06 -9.64 -4.21
C ASN A 105 -4.07 -8.78 -4.99
N LEU A 106 -4.20 -7.50 -4.67
CA LEU A 106 -5.16 -6.61 -5.31
C LEU A 106 -4.68 -6.10 -6.68
N TYR A 107 -3.38 -5.85 -6.86
CA TYR A 107 -2.90 -5.03 -7.99
C TYR A 107 -3.26 -5.61 -9.35
N GLY A 108 -3.03 -6.91 -9.58
CA GLY A 108 -3.40 -7.56 -10.84
C GLY A 108 -4.91 -7.53 -11.11
N PRO A 109 -5.76 -8.04 -10.20
CA PRO A 109 -7.21 -7.95 -10.31
C PRO A 109 -7.74 -6.53 -10.54
N ALA A 110 -7.24 -5.54 -9.81
CA ALA A 110 -7.65 -4.15 -9.93
C ALA A 110 -7.29 -3.57 -11.31
N VAL A 111 -6.05 -3.80 -11.77
CA VAL A 111 -5.60 -3.35 -13.09
C VAL A 111 -6.43 -3.96 -14.20
N TYR A 112 -6.75 -5.26 -14.11
CA TYR A 112 -7.62 -5.94 -15.07
C TYR A 112 -9.05 -5.38 -15.04
N ALA A 113 -9.67 -5.25 -13.86
CA ALA A 113 -11.06 -4.82 -13.71
C ALA A 113 -11.32 -3.36 -14.13
N LEU A 114 -10.31 -2.49 -13.96
CA LEU A 114 -10.32 -1.08 -14.39
C LEU A 114 -9.98 -0.90 -15.88
N GLY A 115 -9.54 -1.96 -16.57
CA GLY A 115 -9.31 -1.95 -18.00
C GLY A 115 -10.62 -1.83 -18.82
N THR A 116 -10.48 -1.45 -20.09
CA THR A 116 -11.58 -1.36 -21.06
C THR A 116 -11.69 -2.58 -21.97
N LYS A 117 -10.76 -3.53 -21.82
CA LYS A 117 -10.66 -4.77 -22.59
C LYS A 117 -10.87 -5.96 -21.65
N GLY A 118 -11.25 -7.10 -22.22
CA GLY A 118 -11.19 -8.38 -21.54
C GLY A 118 -12.42 -9.26 -21.74
N ASP A 119 -12.26 -10.53 -21.45
CA ASP A 119 -13.30 -11.55 -21.45
C ASP A 119 -14.39 -11.14 -20.43
N PRO A 120 -15.66 -11.01 -20.86
CA PRO A 120 -16.74 -10.57 -19.99
C PRO A 120 -16.97 -11.48 -18.77
N GLN A 121 -16.76 -12.79 -18.92
CA GLN A 121 -16.96 -13.75 -17.82
C GLN A 121 -15.85 -13.62 -16.78
N LEU A 122 -14.60 -13.50 -17.21
CA LEU A 122 -13.47 -13.25 -16.32
C LEU A 122 -13.60 -11.89 -15.63
N LEU A 123 -13.99 -10.82 -16.35
CA LEU A 123 -14.26 -9.51 -15.76
C LEU A 123 -15.34 -9.58 -14.68
N THR A 124 -16.43 -10.29 -14.93
CA THR A 124 -17.50 -10.49 -13.94
C THR A 124 -16.96 -11.17 -12.69
N THR A 125 -16.16 -12.22 -12.87
CA THR A 125 -15.56 -12.98 -11.76
C THR A 125 -14.58 -12.12 -10.93
N VAL A 126 -13.70 -11.39 -11.60
CA VAL A 126 -12.70 -10.51 -10.97
C VAL A 126 -13.38 -9.38 -10.20
N ARG A 127 -14.38 -8.73 -10.81
CA ARG A 127 -15.14 -7.64 -10.16
C ARG A 127 -15.89 -8.15 -8.94
N ALA A 128 -16.50 -9.34 -9.01
CA ALA A 128 -17.18 -9.94 -7.86
C ALA A 128 -16.23 -10.17 -6.68
N ALA A 129 -14.99 -10.63 -6.93
CA ALA A 129 -13.99 -10.80 -5.88
C ALA A 129 -13.56 -9.47 -5.25
N ILE A 130 -13.35 -8.41 -6.05
CA ILE A 130 -13.01 -7.07 -5.53
C ILE A 130 -14.15 -6.52 -4.67
N LEU A 131 -15.40 -6.61 -5.15
CA LEU A 131 -16.57 -6.14 -4.41
C LEU A 131 -16.74 -6.90 -3.09
N ARG A 132 -16.51 -8.22 -3.08
CA ARG A 132 -16.53 -9.02 -1.86
C ARG A 132 -15.47 -8.55 -0.86
N THR A 133 -14.24 -8.32 -1.30
CA THR A 133 -13.17 -7.81 -0.40
C THR A 133 -13.47 -6.40 0.12
N ALA A 134 -14.08 -5.54 -0.69
CA ALA A 134 -14.55 -4.23 -0.22
C ALA A 134 -15.71 -4.33 0.78
N ASP A 135 -16.63 -5.29 0.61
CA ASP A 135 -17.70 -5.56 1.60
C ASP A 135 -17.10 -6.02 2.94
N LEU A 136 -16.04 -6.84 2.95
CA LEU A 136 -15.32 -7.22 4.18
C LEU A 136 -14.65 -6.01 4.87
N ALA A 137 -14.08 -5.09 4.08
CA ALA A 137 -13.51 -3.85 4.60
C ALA A 137 -14.60 -2.92 5.17
N HIS A 138 -15.79 -2.89 4.57
CA HIS A 138 -16.96 -2.19 5.10
C HIS A 138 -17.40 -2.78 6.44
N ASP A 139 -17.55 -4.10 6.53
CA ASP A 139 -17.91 -4.80 7.76
C ASP A 139 -16.89 -4.50 8.88
N THR A 140 -15.60 -4.44 8.52
CA THR A 140 -14.53 -4.03 9.43
C THR A 140 -14.74 -2.61 9.96
N ALA A 141 -15.06 -1.65 9.08
CA ALA A 141 -15.37 -0.29 9.49
C ALA A 141 -16.58 -0.23 10.43
N GLN A 142 -17.65 -1.00 10.17
CA GLN A 142 -18.84 -1.00 11.04
C GLN A 142 -18.56 -1.56 12.44
N ASN A 143 -17.61 -2.48 12.56
CA ASN A 143 -17.23 -3.10 13.84
C ASN A 143 -16.17 -2.32 14.62
N ARG A 144 -15.51 -1.32 14.01
CA ARG A 144 -14.55 -0.45 14.67
C ARG A 144 -15.25 0.80 15.19
N ALA A 145 -15.04 1.12 16.47
CA ALA A 145 -15.68 2.27 17.13
C ALA A 145 -15.49 3.60 16.38
N LEU A 146 -14.36 3.76 15.69
CA LEU A 146 -14.00 4.96 14.93
C LEU A 146 -14.14 4.79 13.41
N ARG A 147 -14.86 3.74 12.98
CA ARG A 147 -15.37 3.56 11.61
C ARG A 147 -14.33 3.60 10.49
N TRP A 148 -13.14 3.04 10.73
CA TRP A 148 -12.09 2.93 9.72
C TRP A 148 -11.99 1.51 9.16
N GLY A 149 -11.84 1.41 7.84
CA GLY A 149 -11.82 0.16 7.10
C GLY A 149 -10.45 -0.52 7.05
N GLY A 150 -10.28 -1.42 6.09
CA GLY A 150 -9.10 -2.27 5.92
C GLY A 150 -9.31 -3.69 6.45
N ASN A 151 -8.25 -4.48 6.48
CA ASN A 151 -8.32 -5.90 6.84
C ASN A 151 -8.44 -6.09 8.37
N TRP A 152 -9.50 -6.79 8.83
CA TRP A 152 -9.73 -7.08 10.24
C TRP A 152 -8.64 -7.97 10.88
N GLY A 153 -8.17 -8.96 10.14
CA GLY A 153 -7.18 -9.95 10.58
C GLY A 153 -5.76 -9.41 10.63
N MET A 154 -5.50 -8.19 10.15
CA MET A 154 -4.19 -7.60 10.21
C MET A 154 -3.80 -7.29 11.66
N PRO A 155 -2.67 -7.82 12.17
CA PRO A 155 -2.19 -7.47 13.50
C PRO A 155 -1.80 -6.00 13.59
N MET A 156 -1.81 -5.46 14.81
CA MET A 156 -1.31 -4.10 15.09
C MET A 156 0.21 -4.04 14.95
N LEU A 157 0.65 -3.77 13.73
CA LEU A 157 2.05 -3.58 13.32
C LEU A 157 2.06 -2.86 11.97
N ILE A 158 3.23 -2.40 11.53
CA ILE A 158 3.54 -1.95 10.17
C ILE A 158 2.39 -1.13 9.56
N GLY A 159 2.13 0.07 10.07
CA GLY A 159 1.21 1.00 9.44
C GLY A 159 -0.28 0.67 9.55
N HIS A 160 -0.68 -0.44 10.19
CA HIS A 160 -2.09 -0.83 10.36
C HIS A 160 -2.98 0.32 10.86
N GLN A 161 -2.45 1.15 11.76
CA GLN A 161 -3.18 2.24 12.42
C GLN A 161 -2.69 3.63 12.03
N THR A 162 -1.86 3.73 11.00
CA THR A 162 -1.37 5.01 10.47
C THR A 162 -1.58 5.19 8.97
N THR A 163 -1.86 4.09 8.25
CA THR A 163 -1.97 4.09 6.78
C THR A 163 -3.35 3.62 6.32
N PRO A 164 -4.04 4.36 5.44
CA PRO A 164 -5.35 3.97 4.90
C PRO A 164 -5.22 2.85 3.86
N TRP A 165 -5.07 1.61 4.33
CA TRP A 165 -5.03 0.42 3.49
C TRP A 165 -6.41 -0.04 3.06
N THR A 166 -6.99 0.70 2.12
CA THR A 166 -8.37 0.53 1.64
C THR A 166 -8.45 0.72 0.10
N MET A 167 -7.39 0.30 -0.61
CA MET A 167 -7.34 0.41 -2.07
C MET A 167 -8.41 -0.43 -2.74
N GLU A 168 -8.73 -1.59 -2.18
CA GLU A 168 -9.80 -2.47 -2.61
C GLU A 168 -11.15 -1.75 -2.62
N THR A 169 -11.44 -0.96 -1.59
CA THR A 169 -12.67 -0.17 -1.46
C THR A 169 -12.71 0.95 -2.50
N ALA A 170 -11.56 1.61 -2.74
CA ALA A 170 -11.45 2.64 -3.77
C ALA A 170 -11.69 2.09 -5.19
N VAL A 171 -11.13 0.91 -5.49
CA VAL A 171 -11.36 0.22 -6.77
C VAL A 171 -12.81 -0.24 -6.86
N ALA A 172 -13.37 -0.85 -5.81
CA ALA A 172 -14.76 -1.29 -5.73
C ALA A 172 -15.75 -0.14 -5.99
N ARG A 173 -15.52 1.02 -5.39
CA ARG A 173 -16.29 2.25 -5.63
C ARG A 173 -16.31 2.66 -7.10
N GLN A 174 -15.19 2.49 -7.80
CA GLN A 174 -15.06 2.84 -9.22
C GLN A 174 -15.77 1.84 -10.14
N ILE A 175 -15.72 0.54 -9.83
CA ILE A 175 -16.23 -0.52 -10.71
C ILE A 175 -17.68 -0.92 -10.44
N THR A 176 -18.21 -0.64 -9.24
CA THR A 176 -19.59 -1.01 -8.90
C THR A 176 -20.59 -0.26 -9.77
N THR A 177 -21.64 -0.94 -10.21
CA THR A 177 -22.79 -0.32 -10.89
C THR A 177 -23.91 0.02 -9.92
N ASP A 178 -23.89 -0.52 -8.70
CA ASP A 178 -24.88 -0.28 -7.66
C ASP A 178 -24.63 1.07 -6.97
N PRO A 179 -25.55 2.06 -7.09
CA PRO A 179 -25.41 3.37 -6.45
C PRO A 179 -25.36 3.31 -4.92
N ALA A 180 -26.06 2.35 -4.29
CA ALA A 180 -26.07 2.21 -2.84
C ALA A 180 -24.70 1.76 -2.34
N LYS A 181 -24.13 0.71 -2.95
CA LYS A 181 -22.75 0.27 -2.67
C LYS A 181 -21.74 1.38 -2.93
N ARG A 182 -21.87 2.13 -4.03
CA ARG A 182 -20.98 3.26 -4.31
C ARG A 182 -20.99 4.30 -3.17
N LYS A 183 -22.17 4.63 -2.66
CA LYS A 183 -22.32 5.57 -1.53
C LYS A 183 -21.66 5.01 -0.26
N VAL A 184 -21.86 3.73 0.03
CA VAL A 184 -21.24 3.06 1.18
C VAL A 184 -19.72 3.09 1.08
N TYR A 185 -19.13 2.61 -0.02
CA TYR A 185 -17.68 2.61 -0.21
C TYR A 185 -17.09 4.02 -0.18
N THR A 186 -17.83 5.02 -0.67
CA THR A 186 -17.41 6.43 -0.57
C THR A 186 -17.32 6.86 0.90
N ALA A 187 -18.36 6.57 1.70
CA ALA A 187 -18.37 6.91 3.11
C ALA A 187 -17.24 6.21 3.87
N ASP A 188 -17.00 4.92 3.61
CA ASP A 188 -15.93 4.17 4.26
C ASP A 188 -14.55 4.75 3.97
N LEU A 189 -14.28 5.19 2.73
CA LEU A 189 -13.02 5.86 2.40
C LEU A 189 -12.84 7.16 3.19
N TYR A 190 -13.89 7.97 3.32
CA TYR A 190 -13.83 9.22 4.11
C TYR A 190 -13.59 8.94 5.59
N THR A 191 -14.38 8.06 6.21
CA THR A 191 -14.22 7.77 7.65
C THR A 191 -12.88 7.10 7.95
N THR A 192 -12.38 6.29 7.02
CA THR A 192 -11.03 5.72 7.10
C THR A 192 -9.97 6.81 7.07
N CYS A 193 -10.04 7.75 6.13
CA CYS A 193 -9.12 8.88 6.09
C CYS A 193 -9.24 9.80 7.31
N ASP A 194 -10.45 10.07 7.80
CA ASP A 194 -10.67 10.89 9.01
C ASP A 194 -9.97 10.29 10.22
N TYR A 195 -10.02 8.96 10.37
CA TYR A 195 -9.28 8.25 11.43
C TYR A 195 -7.79 8.57 11.37
N PHE A 196 -7.17 8.49 10.19
CA PHE A 196 -5.73 8.75 10.05
C PHE A 196 -5.35 10.24 10.08
N LEU A 197 -6.32 11.13 9.88
CA LEU A 197 -6.16 12.57 9.97
C LEU A 197 -6.38 13.14 11.37
N GLY A 198 -6.83 12.33 12.34
CA GLY A 198 -6.92 12.74 13.75
C GLY A 198 -8.11 12.19 14.50
N THR A 199 -9.08 11.56 13.84
CA THR A 199 -10.24 10.91 14.49
C THR A 199 -9.85 9.53 15.04
N ASN A 200 -8.78 9.50 15.84
CA ASN A 200 -8.27 8.29 16.50
C ASN A 200 -8.11 8.51 18.00
N ALA A 201 -7.87 7.41 18.74
CA ALA A 201 -7.77 7.44 20.20
C ALA A 201 -6.67 8.39 20.73
N LEU A 202 -5.69 8.74 19.89
CA LEU A 202 -4.59 9.64 20.25
C LEU A 202 -4.82 11.08 19.81
N ASN A 203 -5.92 11.39 19.12
CA ASN A 203 -6.15 12.66 18.43
C ASN A 203 -4.96 13.06 17.53
N GLN A 204 -4.38 12.06 16.86
CA GLN A 204 -3.09 12.15 16.18
C GLN A 204 -3.28 12.16 14.66
N THR A 205 -2.85 13.21 13.98
CA THR A 205 -2.67 13.13 12.52
C THR A 205 -1.40 12.33 12.25
N TRP A 206 -1.47 11.25 11.47
CA TRP A 206 -0.32 10.34 11.28
C TRP A 206 0.68 10.78 10.21
N ILE A 207 0.60 12.02 9.74
CA ILE A 207 1.44 12.56 8.68
C ILE A 207 2.30 13.67 9.28
N THR A 208 3.63 13.55 9.20
CA THR A 208 4.55 14.59 9.67
C THR A 208 4.25 15.93 9.01
N GLY A 209 4.26 17.01 9.80
CA GLY A 209 4.00 18.37 9.33
C GLY A 209 2.53 18.68 9.00
N LEU A 210 1.59 17.77 9.26
CA LEU A 210 0.15 17.98 9.01
C LEU A 210 -0.65 17.99 10.31
N GLY A 211 -1.48 19.02 10.50
CA GLY A 211 -2.35 19.11 11.67
C GLY A 211 -1.61 19.52 12.96
N PRO A 212 -2.36 19.85 14.02
CA PRO A 212 -1.81 20.38 15.27
C PRO A 212 -1.04 19.35 16.10
N ARG A 213 -1.28 18.05 15.85
CA ARG A 213 -0.61 16.94 16.52
C ARG A 213 -0.20 15.89 15.48
N HIS A 214 1.08 15.86 15.14
CA HIS A 214 1.69 14.94 14.18
C HIS A 214 2.97 14.30 14.74
N PRO A 215 3.44 13.16 14.19
CA PRO A 215 4.73 12.58 14.57
C PRO A 215 5.85 13.59 14.34
N VAL A 216 6.72 13.78 15.33
CA VAL A 216 7.90 14.64 15.19
C VAL A 216 9.20 13.87 15.41
N ASN A 217 9.12 12.63 15.90
CA ASN A 217 10.26 11.75 16.13
C ASN A 217 10.20 10.47 15.27
N VAL A 218 10.13 10.61 13.94
CA VAL A 218 10.18 9.45 13.02
C VAL A 218 11.62 8.91 12.85
N PHE A 219 11.75 7.61 12.64
CA PHE A 219 13.00 6.94 12.28
C PHE A 219 13.32 7.24 10.81
N HIS A 220 14.06 8.32 10.58
CA HIS A 220 14.55 8.72 9.25
C HIS A 220 15.93 9.35 9.42
N MET A 221 16.99 8.55 9.27
CA MET A 221 18.36 8.97 9.59
C MET A 221 18.74 10.29 8.90
N ASP A 222 18.44 10.43 7.60
CA ASP A 222 18.76 11.63 6.84
C ASP A 222 18.01 12.87 7.33
N ALA A 223 16.80 12.73 7.91
CA ALA A 223 16.03 13.88 8.41
C ALA A 223 16.67 14.49 9.67
N TRP A 224 17.41 13.69 10.44
CA TRP A 224 18.06 14.15 11.67
C TRP A 224 19.39 14.86 11.41
N TYR A 225 19.98 14.65 10.23
CA TYR A 225 21.25 15.28 9.83
C TYR A 225 21.07 16.30 8.70
N ASN A 226 19.84 16.74 8.42
CA ASN A 226 19.53 17.68 7.33
C ASN A 226 19.72 19.17 7.70
N GLY A 227 20.16 19.48 8.92
CA GLY A 227 20.35 20.84 9.43
C GLY A 227 19.05 21.63 9.69
N LYS A 228 17.88 20.97 9.67
CA LYS A 228 16.57 21.58 9.91
C LYS A 228 16.04 21.20 11.30
N PRO A 229 15.21 22.06 11.91
CA PRO A 229 14.62 21.77 13.23
C PRO A 229 13.50 20.72 13.18
N THR A 230 13.01 20.37 11.98
CA THR A 230 11.87 19.47 11.80
C THR A 230 12.19 18.38 10.78
N VAL A 231 11.61 17.20 11.00
CA VAL A 231 11.60 16.12 10.01
C VAL A 231 10.86 16.53 8.74
N HIS A 232 11.15 15.86 7.62
CA HIS A 232 10.47 16.14 6.36
C HIS A 232 8.96 15.93 6.51
N PRO A 233 8.11 16.85 5.99
CA PRO A 233 6.66 16.67 6.00
C PRO A 233 6.24 15.54 5.05
N GLY A 234 5.07 14.95 5.31
CA GLY A 234 4.50 13.90 4.44
C GLY A 234 4.94 12.47 4.77
N ILE A 235 5.70 12.26 5.84
CA ILE A 235 6.10 10.93 6.32
C ILE A 235 4.99 10.35 7.20
N ILE A 236 4.68 9.06 6.99
CA ILE A 236 3.71 8.31 7.78
C ILE A 236 4.44 7.13 8.43
N PRO A 237 4.69 7.15 9.75
CA PRO A 237 5.39 6.07 10.43
C PRO A 237 4.52 4.81 10.55
N TYR A 238 5.10 3.67 10.91
CA TYR A 238 4.37 2.44 11.22
C TYR A 238 3.39 2.60 12.39
N GLY A 239 3.75 3.42 13.39
CA GLY A 239 2.87 3.85 14.47
C GLY A 239 2.69 2.84 15.61
N PRO A 240 1.48 2.70 16.18
CA PRO A 240 1.22 1.79 17.28
C PRO A 240 1.59 0.35 16.93
N TRP A 241 2.18 -0.35 17.89
CA TRP A 241 2.68 -1.71 17.70
C TRP A 241 2.24 -2.61 18.85
N ARG A 242 1.84 -3.84 18.54
CA ARG A 242 1.43 -4.82 19.55
C ARG A 242 2.58 -5.06 20.52
N LYS A 243 2.26 -5.19 21.80
CA LYS A 243 3.24 -5.61 22.81
C LYS A 243 3.81 -6.97 22.41
N GLN A 244 5.13 -7.08 22.37
CA GLN A 244 5.81 -8.34 22.10
C GLN A 244 6.46 -8.92 23.36
N LYS A 245 6.80 -8.05 24.31
CA LYS A 245 7.39 -8.41 25.61
C LYS A 245 7.03 -7.37 26.67
N GLU A 246 7.35 -7.69 27.92
CA GLU A 246 7.16 -6.77 29.04
C GLU A 246 7.97 -5.49 28.86
N PHE A 247 9.26 -5.62 28.53
CA PHE A 247 10.20 -4.50 28.56
C PHE A 247 11.25 -4.57 27.47
N GLY A 248 11.56 -3.42 26.86
CA GLY A 248 12.66 -3.32 25.91
C GLY A 248 14.04 -3.12 26.53
N GLN A 249 15.09 -3.47 25.78
CA GLN A 249 16.47 -3.37 26.23
C GLN A 249 17.00 -1.93 26.20
N GLY A 250 16.48 -1.09 25.31
CA GLY A 250 16.89 0.30 25.17
C GLY A 250 15.98 1.08 24.22
N PRO A 251 16.21 2.39 24.04
CA PRO A 251 15.34 3.26 23.26
C PRO A 251 15.22 2.88 21.77
N TRP A 252 16.10 2.04 21.24
CA TRP A 252 15.96 1.47 19.89
C TRP A 252 14.84 0.43 19.76
N GLU A 253 14.25 0.04 20.88
CA GLU A 253 13.29 -1.03 20.94
C GLU A 253 11.89 -0.50 21.26
N ASN A 254 10.88 -1.01 20.57
CA ASN A 254 9.50 -0.56 20.71
C ASN A 254 8.96 -0.71 22.14
N ASP A 255 9.26 -1.83 22.80
CA ASP A 255 8.76 -2.11 24.16
C ASP A 255 9.56 -1.38 25.26
N TRP A 256 10.52 -0.50 24.91
CA TRP A 256 11.28 0.28 25.88
C TRP A 256 10.39 1.16 26.75
N ALA A 257 9.43 1.86 26.13
CA ALA A 257 8.53 2.77 26.83
C ALA A 257 7.64 2.06 27.85
N ASN A 258 7.38 0.75 27.67
CA ASN A 258 6.55 -0.05 28.58
C ASN A 258 7.09 -0.05 30.02
N LYS A 259 8.39 0.19 30.22
CA LYS A 259 9.03 0.28 31.54
C LYS A 259 8.53 1.45 32.40
N THR A 260 8.01 2.50 31.76
CA THR A 260 7.77 3.80 32.41
C THR A 260 6.32 4.26 32.32
N VAL A 261 5.45 3.49 31.68
CA VAL A 261 4.02 3.85 31.57
C VAL A 261 3.23 3.48 32.82
N TYR A 262 2.23 4.31 33.14
CA TYR A 262 1.22 4.02 34.14
C TYR A 262 -0.17 4.37 33.58
N PRO A 263 -1.19 3.48 33.66
CA PRO A 263 -1.11 2.13 34.21
C PRO A 263 -0.20 1.21 33.37
N ALA A 264 0.04 -0.02 33.84
CA ALA A 264 0.85 -1.01 33.12
C ALA A 264 0.35 -1.16 31.67
N ILE A 265 1.26 -1.40 30.72
CA ILE A 265 0.98 -1.33 29.28
C ILE A 265 -0.22 -2.19 28.83
N ASP A 266 -0.48 -3.32 29.50
CA ASP A 266 -1.59 -4.20 29.14
C ASP A 266 -2.97 -3.63 29.46
N LEU A 267 -3.02 -2.63 30.33
CA LEU A 267 -4.25 -1.89 30.66
C LEU A 267 -4.54 -0.77 29.65
N TRP A 268 -3.60 -0.47 28.75
CA TRP A 268 -3.81 0.49 27.66
C TRP A 268 -4.42 -0.18 26.43
N PRO A 269 -5.42 0.45 25.78
CA PRO A 269 -5.88 0.04 24.47
C PRO A 269 -4.72 0.01 23.48
N GLY A 270 -4.69 -0.98 22.57
CA GLY A 270 -3.60 -1.14 21.60
C GLY A 270 -3.32 0.13 20.80
N ASN A 271 -4.38 0.83 20.37
CA ASN A 271 -4.31 2.03 19.54
C ASN A 271 -3.68 3.22 20.25
N GLU A 272 -3.53 3.16 21.57
CA GLU A 272 -2.89 4.19 22.38
C GLU A 272 -1.42 3.85 22.69
N ARG A 273 -0.92 2.68 22.27
CA ARG A 273 0.45 2.22 22.49
C ARG A 273 1.42 2.77 21.44
N TYR A 274 1.38 4.08 21.23
CA TYR A 274 2.33 4.80 20.39
C TYR A 274 3.20 5.73 21.23
N PHE A 275 4.50 5.60 21.03
CA PHE A 275 5.49 6.45 21.66
C PHE A 275 6.32 7.06 20.55
N ASP A 276 6.30 8.38 20.45
CA ASP A 276 7.03 9.11 19.41
C ASP A 276 8.54 9.04 19.70
N ASN A 277 9.15 7.95 19.25
CA ASN A 277 10.51 7.55 19.57
C ASN A 277 11.28 7.27 18.28
N ARG A 278 12.12 8.24 17.89
CA ARG A 278 12.92 8.19 16.66
C ARG A 278 13.91 7.05 16.59
N CYS A 279 14.24 6.42 17.72
CA CYS A 279 15.21 5.35 17.76
C CYS A 279 14.56 3.99 17.50
N SER A 280 13.24 3.85 17.63
CA SER A 280 12.54 2.58 17.46
C SER A 280 12.07 2.39 16.02
N PRO A 281 12.68 1.49 15.22
CA PRO A 281 12.24 1.28 13.85
C PRO A 281 10.81 0.75 13.79
N LEU A 282 10.44 -0.21 14.65
CA LEU A 282 9.12 -0.84 14.59
C LEU A 282 7.95 0.14 14.75
N SER A 283 8.13 1.26 15.47
CA SER A 283 7.10 2.29 15.60
C SER A 283 7.36 3.52 14.72
N GLY A 284 8.61 4.00 14.67
CA GLY A 284 8.99 5.25 14.03
C GLY A 284 9.40 5.14 12.57
N GLU A 285 9.71 3.95 12.05
CA GLU A 285 10.08 3.74 10.65
C GLU A 285 8.88 3.89 9.73
N PHE A 286 9.16 4.10 8.45
CA PHE A 286 8.18 4.06 7.38
C PHE A 286 8.84 3.45 6.16
N THR A 287 8.02 2.91 5.26
CA THR A 287 8.49 2.59 3.91
C THR A 287 7.58 3.19 2.87
N ILE A 288 8.14 3.40 1.68
CA ILE A 288 7.39 3.93 0.54
C ILE A 288 6.23 3.01 0.17
N HIS A 289 6.47 1.69 0.15
CA HIS A 289 5.50 0.71 -0.33
C HIS A 289 4.44 0.34 0.73
N GLN A 290 4.74 0.42 2.02
CA GLN A 290 3.76 0.13 3.09
C GLN A 290 3.02 1.37 3.53
N ASN A 291 3.64 2.55 3.63
CA ASN A 291 2.99 3.72 4.20
C ASN A 291 2.66 4.78 3.16
N THR A 292 3.71 5.33 2.52
CA THR A 292 3.58 6.55 1.73
C THR A 292 2.75 6.34 0.46
N ALA A 293 3.03 5.31 -0.32
CA ALA A 293 2.35 5.09 -1.60
C ALA A 293 0.86 4.73 -1.43
N PRO A 294 0.45 3.81 -0.52
CA PRO A 294 -0.97 3.57 -0.27
C PRO A 294 -1.70 4.81 0.21
N ALA A 295 -1.12 5.57 1.15
CA ALA A 295 -1.74 6.81 1.65
C ALA A 295 -1.89 7.85 0.53
N ALA A 296 -0.83 8.11 -0.23
CA ALA A 296 -0.84 9.06 -1.33
C ALA A 296 -1.92 8.72 -2.36
N ALA A 297 -2.11 7.42 -2.66
CA ALA A 297 -3.14 6.98 -3.58
C ALA A 297 -4.55 7.23 -3.03
N ILE A 298 -4.86 6.83 -1.79
CA ILE A 298 -6.21 7.03 -1.22
C ILE A 298 -6.54 8.52 -1.06
N PHE A 299 -5.64 9.30 -0.47
CA PHE A 299 -5.86 10.75 -0.35
C PHE A 299 -5.95 11.43 -1.72
N GLY A 300 -5.14 11.01 -2.69
CA GLY A 300 -5.20 11.50 -4.06
C GLY A 300 -6.56 11.23 -4.72
N ILE A 301 -7.10 10.02 -4.54
CA ILE A 301 -8.41 9.61 -5.06
C ILE A 301 -9.54 10.46 -4.47
N LEU A 302 -9.53 10.73 -3.16
CA LEU A 302 -10.54 11.57 -2.51
C LEU A 302 -10.40 13.05 -2.85
N CYS A 303 -9.18 13.52 -3.11
CA CYS A 303 -8.94 14.89 -3.59
C CYS A 303 -9.35 15.09 -5.05
N ALA A 304 -9.32 14.04 -5.87
CA ALA A 304 -9.67 14.12 -7.30
C ALA A 304 -11.15 14.46 -7.54
N GLU A 305 -12.05 14.09 -6.62
CA GLU A 305 -13.49 14.38 -6.71
C GLU A 305 -13.84 15.87 -6.60
N LYS A 306 -12.88 16.73 -6.26
CA LYS A 306 -13.07 18.18 -6.13
C LYS A 306 -12.62 18.99 -7.37
N ARG A 307 -12.39 18.35 -8.52
CA ARG A 307 -12.02 19.04 -9.77
C ARG A 307 -13.06 18.87 -10.87
#